data_AF-A0A7W7ZHV5-F1
#
_entry.id   AF-A0A7W7ZHV5-F1
#
_cell.length_a   1.000
_cell.length_b   1.000
_cell.length_c   1.000
_cell.angle_alpha   90.00
_cell.angle_beta   90.00
_cell.angle_gamma   90.00
#
_symmetry.space_group_name_H-M   'P 1'
#
loop_
_entity.id
_entity.type
_entity.pdbx_description
1 polymer ?
#
loop_
_entity_poly.entity_id
_entity_poly.type
_entity_poly.pdbx_seq_one_letter_code
_entity_poly.pdbx_strand_id
1 'polypeptide(L)'
;MHRGQVLEKAAILGAVWPGTVVEENNLTQHISKLRQVLGETRGENRYIATVPGKGYCFTAELRERDRDEMPGKTQPSQHIGIGVLPFVNLSRDAERNYLTDGLTEESIATLGQIDPEHFSVIGRTTMMAYRETKRTLTEIGRELKAAYPIEGSLRTEGEHLRITTRLIRARDQALMWSATYDGKPRSMLALQRELADALAEQVHLSLSPVRLGALGNRHTQNAEAYDLYLRGRFFWDQFTPLTTPKAIEYFTSATALDPDYALAWSGVADALCSSPVTGDVPAESLLERAKTAAAHAIRCDASLAESQTSFGFFSFWLGWDWVESEKAYRKALAQDGSYAFAHRMLGILLSHQCRHQETAAAILRAREVDPLNAMNRALSAQIAFAGRDPEAAIQFAREAIVIDPEFWIGHF
;
A
#
# COMPACT_ATOMS: atom_id res chain seq x y z
N MET A 1 -2.02 -25.90 -23.16
CA MET A 1 -2.44 -27.12 -22.43
C MET A 1 -2.11 -28.34 -23.28
N HIS A 2 -1.56 -29.39 -22.67
CA HIS A 2 -1.11 -30.60 -23.37
C HIS A 2 -2.24 -31.63 -23.50
N ARG A 3 -3.27 -31.33 -24.31
CA ARG A 3 -4.38 -32.26 -24.58
C ARG A 3 -3.86 -33.51 -25.30
N GLY A 4 -4.22 -34.70 -24.82
CA GLY A 4 -3.83 -35.96 -25.46
C GLY A 4 -2.36 -36.35 -25.33
N GLN A 5 -1.51 -35.50 -24.73
CA GLN A 5 -0.11 -35.82 -24.48
C GLN A 5 0.02 -36.52 -23.13
N VAL A 6 0.78 -37.61 -23.11
CA VAL A 6 1.13 -38.31 -21.87
C VAL A 6 2.23 -37.54 -21.16
N LEU A 7 1.94 -37.09 -19.94
CA LEU A 7 2.92 -36.47 -19.07
C LEU A 7 3.48 -37.53 -18.13
N GLU A 8 4.80 -37.62 -18.07
CA GLU A 8 5.49 -38.55 -17.19
C GLU A 8 5.34 -38.15 -15.71
N LYS A 9 5.29 -39.13 -14.82
CA LYS A 9 5.11 -38.87 -13.37
C LYS A 9 6.20 -37.94 -12.82
N ALA A 10 7.46 -38.15 -13.23
CA ALA A 10 8.59 -37.32 -12.79
C ALA A 10 8.45 -35.86 -13.25
N ALA A 11 7.97 -35.63 -14.48
CA ALA A 11 7.70 -34.30 -15.00
C ALA A 11 6.57 -33.60 -14.23
N ILE A 12 5.51 -34.34 -13.89
CA ILE A 12 4.40 -33.80 -13.08
C ILE A 12 4.89 -33.47 -11.67
N LEU A 13 5.65 -34.37 -11.02
CA LEU A 13 6.20 -34.13 -9.69
C LEU A 13 7.11 -32.90 -9.66
N GLY A 14 8.01 -32.76 -10.64
CA GLY A 14 8.92 -31.63 -10.73
C GLY A 14 8.23 -30.30 -11.03
N ALA A 15 7.14 -30.31 -11.79
CA ALA A 15 6.37 -29.11 -12.11
C ALA A 15 5.47 -28.64 -10.94
N VAL A 16 4.89 -29.58 -10.19
CA VAL A 16 3.92 -29.28 -9.12
C VAL A 16 4.61 -29.08 -7.76
N TRP A 17 5.68 -29.80 -7.47
CA TRP A 17 6.42 -29.73 -6.20
C TRP A 17 7.93 -29.51 -6.43
N PRO A 18 8.34 -28.35 -6.99
CA PRO A 18 9.74 -28.09 -7.25
C PRO A 18 10.55 -28.10 -5.94
N GLY A 19 11.65 -28.86 -5.91
CA GLY A 19 12.56 -28.94 -4.77
C GLY A 19 12.07 -29.73 -3.56
N THR A 20 10.95 -30.46 -3.67
CA THR A 20 10.41 -31.31 -2.59
C THR A 20 10.44 -32.78 -3.01
N VAL A 21 10.93 -33.68 -2.14
CA VAL A 21 10.87 -35.13 -2.39
C VAL A 21 9.47 -35.62 -2.04
N VAL A 22 8.66 -35.91 -3.07
CA VAL A 22 7.29 -36.40 -2.94
C VAL A 22 7.21 -37.81 -3.51
N GLU A 23 6.66 -38.75 -2.74
CA GLU A 23 6.47 -40.13 -3.18
C GLU A 23 5.39 -40.24 -4.28
N GLU A 24 5.54 -41.18 -5.21
CA GLU A 24 4.56 -41.42 -6.29
C GLU A 24 3.14 -41.76 -5.80
N ASN A 25 3.02 -42.32 -4.60
CA ASN A 25 1.72 -42.58 -3.96
C ASN A 25 0.93 -41.28 -3.74
N ASN A 26 1.62 -40.18 -3.44
CA ASN A 26 1.01 -38.88 -3.21
C ASN A 26 0.45 -38.29 -4.51
N LEU A 27 1.20 -38.39 -5.61
CA LEU A 27 0.71 -38.05 -6.95
C LEU A 27 -0.56 -38.84 -7.31
N THR A 28 -0.59 -40.14 -6.98
CA THR A 28 -1.75 -40.99 -7.26
C THR A 28 -3.00 -40.56 -6.47
N GLN A 29 -2.83 -40.16 -5.19
CA GLN A 29 -3.92 -39.63 -4.38
C GLN A 29 -4.46 -38.30 -4.93
N HIS A 30 -3.58 -37.39 -5.34
CA HIS A 30 -4.00 -36.11 -5.93
C HIS A 30 -4.72 -36.29 -7.26
N ILE A 31 -4.27 -37.21 -8.12
CA ILE A 31 -4.99 -37.54 -9.35
C ILE A 31 -6.38 -38.10 -9.02
N SER A 32 -6.50 -38.99 -8.03
CA SER A 32 -7.81 -39.48 -7.59
C SER A 32 -8.74 -38.37 -7.12
N LYS A 33 -8.21 -37.38 -6.38
CA LYS A 33 -8.99 -36.23 -5.91
C LYS A 33 -9.40 -35.30 -7.06
N LEU A 34 -8.52 -35.07 -8.03
CA LEU A 34 -8.82 -34.28 -9.23
C LEU A 34 -9.95 -34.92 -10.04
N ARG A 35 -9.92 -36.24 -10.24
CA ARG A 35 -11.01 -36.98 -10.90
C ARG A 35 -12.34 -36.78 -10.18
N GLN A 36 -12.35 -36.86 -8.85
CA GLN A 36 -13.55 -36.63 -8.05
C GLN A 36 -14.09 -35.19 -8.20
N VAL A 37 -13.23 -34.18 -8.17
CA VAL A 37 -13.62 -32.77 -8.34
C VAL A 37 -14.14 -32.49 -9.75
N LEU A 38 -13.57 -33.14 -10.76
CA LEU A 38 -14.03 -33.07 -12.14
C LEU A 38 -15.34 -33.84 -12.39
N GLY A 39 -15.93 -34.43 -11.34
CA GLY A 39 -17.20 -35.13 -11.41
C GLY A 39 -17.11 -36.52 -12.02
N GLU A 40 -15.93 -37.14 -12.05
CA GLU A 40 -15.79 -38.53 -12.48
C GLU A 40 -16.30 -39.49 -11.41
N THR A 41 -17.08 -40.49 -11.82
CA THR A 41 -17.36 -41.65 -10.98
C THR A 41 -16.17 -42.62 -10.96
N ARG A 42 -16.12 -43.50 -9.96
CA ARG A 42 -14.98 -44.40 -9.76
C ARG A 42 -14.79 -45.32 -10.97
N GLY A 43 -13.68 -45.14 -11.69
CA GLY A 43 -13.32 -45.93 -12.88
C GLY A 43 -13.65 -45.26 -14.22
N GLU A 44 -14.30 -44.10 -14.22
CA GLU A 44 -14.77 -43.41 -15.43
C GLU A 44 -13.63 -42.72 -16.21
N ASN A 45 -12.57 -42.25 -15.54
CA ASN A 45 -11.33 -41.68 -16.12
C ASN A 45 -11.58 -40.72 -17.31
N ARG A 46 -12.67 -39.96 -17.29
CA ARG A 46 -13.20 -39.19 -18.43
C ARG A 46 -12.30 -38.02 -18.81
N TYR A 47 -11.71 -37.35 -17.84
CA TYR A 47 -10.93 -36.13 -17.98
C TYR A 47 -9.43 -36.40 -17.78
N ILE A 48 -9.05 -37.30 -16.87
CA ILE A 48 -7.65 -37.69 -16.64
C ILE A 48 -7.51 -39.21 -16.77
N ALA A 49 -6.88 -39.68 -17.83
CA ALA A 49 -6.57 -41.09 -18.05
C ALA A 49 -5.20 -41.48 -17.47
N THR A 50 -5.14 -42.63 -16.80
CA THR A 50 -3.86 -43.22 -16.39
C THR A 50 -3.29 -44.02 -17.55
N VAL A 51 -2.03 -43.77 -17.91
CA VAL A 51 -1.27 -44.55 -18.89
C VAL A 51 -0.27 -45.45 -18.13
N PRO A 52 -0.52 -46.76 -18.06
CA PRO A 52 0.31 -47.69 -17.28
C PRO A 52 1.80 -47.58 -17.64
N GLY A 53 2.64 -47.47 -16.61
CA GLY A 53 4.10 -47.39 -16.76
C GLY A 53 4.65 -46.08 -17.34
N LYS A 54 3.80 -45.10 -17.71
CA LYS A 54 4.24 -43.83 -18.30
C LYS A 54 3.81 -42.61 -17.51
N GLY A 55 2.53 -42.51 -17.13
CA GLY A 55 2.02 -41.35 -16.38
C GLY A 55 0.55 -41.06 -16.63
N TYR A 56 0.20 -39.80 -16.85
CA TYR A 56 -1.20 -39.36 -16.96
C TYR A 56 -1.43 -38.54 -18.24
N CYS A 57 -2.64 -38.64 -18.79
CA CYS A 57 -3.06 -37.92 -19.98
C CYS A 57 -4.37 -37.21 -19.73
N PHE A 58 -4.48 -35.94 -20.14
CA PHE A 58 -5.72 -35.19 -20.07
C PHE A 58 -6.53 -35.41 -21.35
N THR A 59 -7.70 -36.03 -21.22
CA THR A 59 -8.52 -36.56 -22.34
C THR A 59 -9.80 -35.78 -22.60
N ALA A 60 -10.08 -34.74 -21.81
CA ALA A 60 -11.29 -33.94 -21.99
C ALA A 60 -11.31 -33.21 -23.34
N GLU A 61 -12.49 -33.05 -23.92
CA GLU A 61 -12.68 -32.13 -25.03
C GLU A 61 -12.51 -30.69 -24.55
N LEU A 62 -11.43 -30.06 -24.99
CA LEU A 62 -11.22 -28.62 -24.80
C LEU A 62 -12.03 -27.90 -25.88
N ARG A 63 -13.01 -27.10 -25.46
CA ARG A 63 -13.51 -26.01 -26.30
C ARG A 63 -12.51 -24.87 -26.18
N GLU A 64 -11.67 -24.70 -27.20
CA GLU A 64 -10.99 -23.42 -27.36
C GLU A 64 -12.06 -22.36 -27.59
N ARG A 65 -12.20 -21.48 -26.62
CA ARG A 65 -12.98 -20.27 -26.79
C ARG A 65 -12.10 -19.36 -27.63
N ASP A 66 -12.54 -19.05 -28.86
CA ASP A 66 -11.83 -18.13 -29.75
C ASP A 66 -11.40 -16.89 -28.94
N ARG A 67 -10.09 -16.72 -28.83
CA ARG A 67 -9.46 -15.57 -28.18
C ARG A 67 -9.43 -14.33 -29.10
N ASP A 68 -10.10 -14.38 -30.25
CA ASP A 68 -10.01 -13.37 -31.30
C ASP A 68 -11.26 -12.52 -31.54
N GLU A 69 -12.27 -12.61 -30.68
CA GLU A 69 -13.32 -11.56 -30.58
C GLU A 69 -13.57 -11.14 -29.12
N MET A 70 -12.49 -10.78 -28.42
CA MET A 70 -12.59 -9.86 -27.30
C MET A 70 -12.04 -8.49 -27.77
N PRO A 71 -12.87 -7.44 -27.92
CA PRO A 71 -12.34 -6.10 -28.07
C PRO A 71 -11.45 -5.85 -26.85
N GLY A 72 -10.19 -5.49 -27.10
CA GLY A 72 -9.12 -5.42 -26.11
C GLY A 72 -9.62 -5.04 -24.72
N LYS A 73 -9.85 -6.04 -23.87
CA LYS A 73 -9.95 -5.82 -22.45
C LYS A 73 -8.51 -5.83 -21.96
N THR A 74 -7.94 -4.64 -21.84
CA THR A 74 -7.44 -4.21 -20.54
C THR A 74 -8.54 -4.57 -19.55
N GLN A 75 -8.53 -5.80 -19.06
CA GLN A 75 -9.32 -6.17 -17.92
C GLN A 75 -8.69 -5.30 -16.83
N PRO A 76 -9.38 -4.27 -16.28
CA PRO A 76 -8.80 -3.58 -15.15
C PRO A 76 -8.54 -4.69 -14.14
N SER A 77 -7.29 -4.84 -13.70
CA SER A 77 -7.04 -5.58 -12.48
C SER A 77 -7.98 -4.93 -11.46
N GLN A 78 -9.09 -5.61 -11.15
CA GLN A 78 -9.96 -5.13 -10.09
C GLN A 78 -9.19 -5.43 -8.83
N HIS A 79 -8.29 -4.52 -8.47
CA HIS A 79 -7.57 -4.59 -7.22
C HIS A 79 -8.60 -4.75 -6.11
N ILE A 80 -8.31 -5.65 -5.18
CA ILE A 80 -9.13 -5.83 -4.00
C ILE A 80 -8.86 -4.62 -3.10
N GLY A 81 -9.90 -3.81 -2.89
CA GLY A 81 -9.81 -2.62 -2.05
C GLY A 81 -9.67 -2.98 -0.57
N ILE A 82 -8.67 -2.43 0.09
CA ILE A 82 -8.41 -2.57 1.52
C ILE A 82 -8.49 -1.18 2.16
N GLY A 83 -9.22 -1.05 3.27
CA GLY A 83 -9.27 0.19 4.03
C GLY A 83 -8.87 -0.05 5.47
N VAL A 84 -7.92 0.70 6.02
CA VAL A 84 -7.57 0.63 7.44
C VAL A 84 -8.23 1.79 8.15
N LEU A 85 -9.28 1.51 8.92
CA LEU A 85 -9.96 2.53 9.70
C LEU A 85 -9.06 3.06 10.82
N PRO A 86 -9.25 4.32 11.25
CA PRO A 86 -8.48 4.89 12.34
C PRO A 86 -8.53 4.02 13.58
N PHE A 87 -7.36 3.64 14.09
CA PHE A 87 -7.29 2.88 15.32
C PHE A 87 -7.93 3.70 16.45
N VAL A 88 -8.74 3.04 17.28
CA VAL A 88 -9.42 3.70 18.39
C VAL A 88 -8.58 3.60 19.65
N ASN A 89 -8.29 4.73 20.29
CA ASN A 89 -7.68 4.75 21.62
C ASN A 89 -8.75 4.47 22.68
N LEU A 90 -8.69 3.30 23.30
CA LEU A 90 -9.58 2.87 24.38
C LEU A 90 -9.02 3.23 25.77
N SER A 91 -7.93 3.99 25.83
CA SER A 91 -7.29 4.47 27.06
C SER A 91 -7.80 5.88 27.40
N ARG A 92 -7.64 6.29 28.67
CA ARG A 92 -8.05 7.64 29.12
C ARG A 92 -7.06 8.76 28.74
N ASP A 93 -5.89 8.38 28.23
CA ASP A 93 -4.82 9.32 27.89
C ASP A 93 -4.92 9.74 26.42
N ALA A 94 -5.38 10.97 26.19
CA ALA A 94 -5.52 11.57 24.86
C ALA A 94 -4.17 11.98 24.26
N GLU A 95 -3.10 12.11 25.06
CA GLU A 95 -1.76 12.45 24.55
C GLU A 95 -1.20 11.38 23.61
N ARG A 96 -1.82 10.20 23.59
CA ARG A 96 -1.44 9.05 22.77
C ARG A 96 -2.20 8.93 21.46
N ASN A 97 -3.05 9.89 21.09
CA ASN A 97 -3.78 9.83 19.82
C ASN A 97 -2.82 9.80 18.61
N TYR A 98 -1.63 10.41 18.70
CA TYR A 98 -0.61 10.29 17.65
C TYR A 98 -0.18 8.82 17.42
N LEU A 99 -0.19 7.98 18.46
CA LEU A 99 0.14 6.57 18.32
C LEU A 99 -0.91 5.88 17.47
N THR A 100 -2.21 6.02 17.78
CA THR A 100 -3.26 5.38 16.99
C THR A 100 -3.28 5.86 15.55
N ASP A 101 -2.97 7.13 15.32
CA ASP A 101 -2.90 7.70 13.97
C ASP A 101 -1.71 7.12 13.20
N GLY A 102 -0.54 7.08 13.84
CA GLY A 102 0.66 6.46 13.31
C GLY A 102 0.48 4.96 13.04
N LEU A 103 -0.21 4.22 13.92
CA LEU A 103 -0.50 2.79 13.70
C LEU A 103 -1.39 2.56 12.48
N THR A 104 -2.38 3.44 12.29
CA THR A 104 -3.25 3.37 11.11
C THR A 104 -2.44 3.60 9.84
N GLU A 105 -1.61 4.64 9.84
CA GLU A 105 -0.76 4.99 8.71
C GLU A 105 0.26 3.90 8.39
N GLU A 106 0.95 3.35 9.40
CA GLU A 106 1.92 2.28 9.16
C GLU A 106 1.26 0.99 8.71
N SER A 107 0.03 0.71 9.15
CA SER A 107 -0.75 -0.39 8.59
C SER A 107 -1.08 -0.15 7.12
N ILE A 108 -1.49 1.06 6.73
CA ILE A 108 -1.76 1.41 5.32
C ILE A 108 -0.50 1.23 4.47
N ALA A 109 0.63 1.78 4.90
CA ALA A 109 1.89 1.74 4.15
C ALA A 109 2.45 0.30 4.04
N THR A 110 2.39 -0.47 5.13
CA THR A 110 2.76 -1.89 5.13
C THR A 110 1.90 -2.66 4.12
N LEU A 111 0.58 -2.51 4.18
CA LEU A 111 -0.34 -3.25 3.32
C LEU A 111 -0.20 -2.89 1.84
N GLY A 112 0.14 -1.64 1.53
CA GLY A 112 0.37 -1.17 0.16
C GLY A 112 1.52 -1.90 -0.55
N GLN A 113 2.51 -2.37 0.21
CA GLN A 113 3.72 -3.05 -0.31
C GLN A 113 3.61 -4.57 -0.37
N ILE A 114 2.60 -5.16 0.28
CA ILE A 114 2.45 -6.61 0.37
C ILE A 114 2.20 -7.24 -1.02
N ASP A 115 1.23 -6.69 -1.74
CA ASP A 115 0.88 -7.18 -3.07
C ASP A 115 0.25 -6.09 -3.93
N PRO A 116 1.04 -5.11 -4.40
CA PRO A 116 0.55 -3.94 -5.13
C PRO A 116 -0.12 -4.29 -6.48
N GLU A 117 0.07 -5.52 -6.97
CA GLU A 117 -0.56 -6.01 -8.21
C GLU A 117 -2.02 -6.47 -7.99
N HIS A 118 -2.37 -6.86 -6.76
CA HIS A 118 -3.67 -7.42 -6.42
C HIS A 118 -4.45 -6.58 -5.43
N PHE A 119 -3.76 -5.79 -4.60
CA PHE A 119 -4.37 -4.94 -3.57
C PHE A 119 -4.32 -3.46 -3.94
N SER A 120 -5.39 -2.76 -3.60
CA SER A 120 -5.42 -1.29 -3.58
C SER A 120 -5.78 -0.85 -2.18
N VAL A 121 -4.85 -0.20 -1.49
CA VAL A 121 -5.08 0.29 -0.13
C VAL A 121 -5.57 1.72 -0.20
N ILE A 122 -6.66 2.02 0.49
CA ILE A 122 -7.20 3.38 0.56
C ILE A 122 -6.31 4.25 1.45
N GLY A 123 -6.02 5.45 0.97
CA GLY A 123 -5.09 6.38 1.60
C GLY A 123 -5.55 6.87 2.97
N ARG A 124 -4.54 7.30 3.75
CA ARG A 124 -4.68 7.72 5.13
C ARG A 124 -5.71 8.84 5.31
N THR A 125 -5.63 9.93 4.53
CA THR A 125 -6.51 11.09 4.73
C THR A 125 -7.98 10.71 4.59
N THR A 126 -8.30 9.88 3.59
CA THR A 126 -9.63 9.30 3.41
C THR A 126 -10.06 8.46 4.59
N MET A 127 -9.21 7.54 5.07
CA MET A 127 -9.55 6.71 6.23
C MET A 127 -9.75 7.55 7.49
N MET A 128 -8.93 8.59 7.71
CA MET A 128 -9.02 9.50 8.85
C MET A 128 -10.36 10.25 8.92
N ALA A 129 -10.98 10.54 7.78
CA ALA A 129 -12.30 11.15 7.72
C ALA A 129 -13.41 10.28 8.35
N TYR A 130 -13.17 8.99 8.57
CA TYR A 130 -14.13 8.06 9.18
C TYR A 130 -13.93 7.84 10.69
N ARG A 131 -13.00 8.52 11.37
CA ARG A 131 -12.68 8.30 12.80
C ARG A 131 -13.90 8.29 13.72
N GLU A 132 -14.82 9.23 13.52
CA GLU A 132 -16.02 9.40 14.34
C GLU A 132 -17.30 9.30 13.50
N THR A 133 -17.23 8.50 12.43
CA THR A 133 -18.36 8.33 11.51
C THR A 133 -19.50 7.55 12.14
N LYS A 134 -20.73 7.85 11.69
CA LYS A 134 -21.93 7.03 11.97
C LYS A 134 -22.22 6.04 10.85
N ARG A 135 -21.43 6.05 9.78
CA ARG A 135 -21.60 5.12 8.65
C ARG A 135 -21.22 3.71 9.05
N THR A 136 -21.94 2.75 8.53
CA THR A 136 -21.64 1.32 8.70
C THR A 136 -20.48 0.89 7.81
N LEU A 137 -19.78 -0.18 8.18
CA LEU A 137 -18.68 -0.74 7.37
C LEU A 137 -19.11 -1.11 5.94
N THR A 138 -20.36 -1.51 5.76
CA THR A 138 -20.92 -1.82 4.44
C THR A 138 -21.09 -0.56 3.58
N GLU A 139 -21.50 0.56 4.18
CA GLU A 139 -21.58 1.85 3.48
C GLU A 139 -20.20 2.36 3.10
N ILE A 140 -19.23 2.31 4.03
CA ILE A 140 -17.84 2.71 3.80
C ILE A 140 -17.22 1.84 2.69
N GLY A 141 -17.39 0.52 2.78
CA GLY A 141 -16.87 -0.42 1.79
C GLY A 141 -17.46 -0.21 0.38
N ARG A 142 -18.74 0.15 0.29
CA ARG A 142 -19.38 0.50 -1.00
C ARG A 142 -18.89 1.84 -1.54
N GLU A 143 -18.80 2.86 -0.70
CA GLU A 143 -18.37 4.22 -1.06
C GLU A 143 -16.94 4.22 -1.60
N LEU A 144 -16.04 3.52 -0.91
CA LEU A 144 -14.61 3.50 -1.21
C LEU A 144 -14.16 2.30 -2.02
N LYS A 145 -15.09 1.41 -2.40
CA LYS A 145 -14.78 0.11 -3.02
C LYS A 145 -13.81 -0.74 -2.18
N ALA A 146 -13.82 -0.56 -0.87
CA ALA A 146 -13.03 -1.34 0.08
C ALA A 146 -13.76 -2.63 0.45
N ALA A 147 -13.34 -3.75 -0.16
CA ALA A 147 -13.90 -5.07 0.12
C ALA A 147 -13.58 -5.56 1.54
N TYR A 148 -12.41 -5.17 2.05
CA TYR A 148 -11.89 -5.62 3.34
C TYR A 148 -11.46 -4.42 4.21
N PRO A 149 -12.39 -3.85 4.99
CA PRO A 149 -12.04 -2.93 6.07
C PRO A 149 -11.29 -3.64 7.20
N ILE A 150 -10.33 -2.94 7.77
CA ILE A 150 -9.57 -3.32 8.95
C ILE A 150 -9.88 -2.34 10.07
N GLU A 151 -10.29 -2.85 11.21
CA GLU A 151 -10.46 -2.09 12.43
C GLU A 151 -9.33 -2.37 13.41
N GLY A 152 -8.93 -1.34 14.13
CA GLY A 152 -7.89 -1.44 15.14
C GLY A 152 -8.30 -0.72 16.43
N SER A 153 -7.80 -1.21 17.56
CA SER A 153 -7.93 -0.50 18.83
C SER A 153 -6.66 -0.65 19.66
N LEU A 154 -6.36 0.39 20.42
CA LEU A 154 -5.23 0.46 21.33
C LEU A 154 -5.74 0.68 22.75
N ARG A 155 -5.30 -0.15 23.69
CA ARG A 155 -5.49 0.06 25.12
C ARG A 155 -4.13 0.05 25.82
N THR A 156 -3.90 1.06 26.65
CA THR A 156 -2.71 1.15 27.49
C THR A 156 -3.11 0.89 28.94
N GLU A 157 -2.41 -0.04 29.59
CA GLU A 157 -2.51 -0.31 31.03
C GLU A 157 -1.10 -0.26 31.64
N GLY A 158 -0.75 0.87 32.25
CA GLY A 158 0.62 1.12 32.74
C GLY A 158 1.63 1.17 31.59
N GLU A 159 2.65 0.31 31.63
CA GLU A 159 3.65 0.16 30.55
C GLU A 159 3.23 -0.85 29.46
N HIS A 160 2.08 -1.52 29.61
CA HIS A 160 1.61 -2.53 28.66
C HIS A 160 0.67 -1.93 27.63
N LEU A 161 0.93 -2.24 26.36
CA LEU A 161 0.08 -1.90 25.23
C LEU A 161 -0.62 -3.16 24.74
N ARG A 162 -1.94 -3.12 24.73
CA ARG A 162 -2.81 -4.11 24.09
C ARG A 162 -3.32 -3.52 22.80
N ILE A 163 -3.02 -4.17 21.69
CA ILE A 163 -3.51 -3.80 20.37
C ILE A 163 -4.43 -4.91 19.88
N THR A 164 -5.62 -4.57 19.40
CA THR A 164 -6.52 -5.53 18.78
C THR A 164 -6.81 -5.09 17.36
N THR A 165 -6.66 -6.00 16.41
CA THR A 165 -6.92 -5.76 14.99
C THR A 165 -7.91 -6.78 14.46
N ARG A 166 -8.80 -6.34 13.58
CA ARG A 166 -9.86 -7.15 12.98
C ARG A 166 -9.90 -6.91 11.48
N LEU A 167 -9.91 -8.00 10.73
CA LEU A 167 -10.17 -8.00 9.30
C LEU A 167 -11.64 -8.37 9.07
N ILE A 168 -12.39 -7.48 8.42
CA ILE A 168 -13.83 -7.63 8.23
C ILE A 168 -14.14 -7.61 6.74
N ARG A 169 -15.10 -8.41 6.29
CA ARG A 169 -15.59 -8.36 4.91
C ARG A 169 -16.78 -7.39 4.82
N ALA A 170 -16.67 -6.36 3.99
CA ALA A 170 -17.65 -5.26 3.97
C ALA A 170 -19.07 -5.69 3.55
N ARG A 171 -19.18 -6.65 2.63
CA ARG A 171 -20.47 -7.02 1.99
C ARG A 171 -21.49 -7.62 2.97
N ASP A 172 -21.02 -8.34 3.97
CA ASP A 172 -21.82 -9.13 4.91
C ASP A 172 -21.41 -8.89 6.38
N GLN A 173 -20.44 -8.01 6.62
CA GLN A 173 -19.86 -7.69 7.93
C GLN A 173 -19.28 -8.92 8.65
N ALA A 174 -18.89 -9.96 7.91
CA ALA A 174 -18.27 -11.13 8.49
C ALA A 174 -16.87 -10.79 9.05
N LEU A 175 -16.64 -11.10 10.33
CA LEU A 175 -15.30 -11.09 10.92
C LEU A 175 -14.50 -12.24 10.32
N MET A 176 -13.49 -11.91 9.52
CA MET A 176 -12.67 -12.89 8.81
C MET A 176 -11.49 -13.36 9.66
N TRP A 177 -10.89 -12.42 10.39
CA TRP A 177 -9.74 -12.67 11.25
C TRP A 177 -9.68 -11.61 12.34
N SER A 178 -9.15 -11.99 13.50
CA SER A 178 -8.85 -11.07 14.59
C SER A 178 -7.59 -11.55 15.30
N ALA A 179 -6.71 -10.62 15.65
CA ALA A 179 -5.64 -10.87 16.59
C ALA A 179 -5.62 -9.81 17.68
N THR A 180 -5.12 -10.23 18.83
CA THR A 180 -4.82 -9.37 19.95
C THR A 180 -3.36 -9.55 20.29
N TYR A 181 -2.63 -8.43 20.28
CA TYR A 181 -1.27 -8.38 20.73
C TYR A 181 -1.20 -7.74 22.12
N ASP A 182 -0.48 -8.38 23.03
CA ASP A 182 -0.19 -7.87 24.38
C ASP A 182 1.33 -7.77 24.58
N GLY A 183 1.86 -6.56 24.81
CA GLY A 183 3.28 -6.40 25.12
C GLY A 183 3.83 -4.98 25.02
N LYS A 184 5.15 -4.87 24.81
CA LYS A 184 5.91 -3.62 24.69
C LYS A 184 5.89 -3.12 23.23
N PRO A 185 6.14 -1.82 22.93
CA PRO A 185 6.01 -1.20 21.59
C PRO A 185 6.73 -1.91 20.41
N ARG A 186 7.72 -2.78 20.68
CA ARG A 186 8.46 -3.61 19.68
C ARG A 186 7.60 -4.64 18.93
N SER A 187 6.30 -4.65 19.19
CA SER A 187 5.37 -5.69 18.80
C SER A 187 4.52 -5.44 17.57
N MET A 188 4.55 -4.21 17.05
CA MET A 188 3.78 -3.83 15.87
C MET A 188 4.16 -4.65 14.63
N LEU A 189 5.43 -5.02 14.50
CA LEU A 189 5.95 -5.82 13.39
C LEU A 189 5.32 -7.22 13.30
N ALA A 190 5.09 -7.86 14.45
CA ALA A 190 4.44 -9.17 14.49
C ALA A 190 2.98 -9.04 14.03
N LEU A 191 2.27 -8.02 14.53
CA LEU A 191 0.88 -7.75 14.17
C LEU A 191 0.71 -7.49 12.67
N GLN A 192 1.58 -6.69 12.07
CA GLN A 192 1.56 -6.37 10.64
C GLN A 192 1.75 -7.62 9.76
N ARG A 193 2.67 -8.52 10.13
CA ARG A 193 2.87 -9.79 9.42
C ARG A 193 1.66 -10.72 9.54
N GLU A 194 1.11 -10.88 10.74
CA GLU A 194 -0.08 -11.72 10.93
C GLU A 194 -1.28 -11.20 10.15
N LEU A 195 -1.46 -9.87 10.09
CA LEU A 195 -2.50 -9.24 9.28
C LEU A 195 -2.28 -9.47 7.78
N ALA A 196 -1.03 -9.39 7.30
CA ALA A 196 -0.64 -9.68 5.92
C ALA A 196 -0.99 -11.12 5.53
N ASP A 197 -0.59 -12.08 6.36
CA ASP A 197 -0.85 -13.50 6.16
C ASP A 197 -2.36 -13.80 6.17
N ALA A 198 -3.09 -13.21 7.12
CA ALA A 198 -4.53 -13.34 7.19
C ALA A 198 -5.23 -12.79 5.94
N LEU A 199 -4.83 -11.61 5.46
CA LEU A 199 -5.36 -11.05 4.21
C LEU A 199 -5.11 -11.98 3.04
N ALA A 200 -3.87 -12.43 2.86
CA ALA A 200 -3.48 -13.32 1.78
C ALA A 200 -4.28 -14.63 1.79
N GLU A 201 -4.48 -15.24 2.95
CA GLU A 201 -5.32 -16.43 3.12
C GLU A 201 -6.76 -16.18 2.66
N GLN A 202 -7.35 -15.04 3.05
CA GLN A 202 -8.73 -14.70 2.71
C GLN A 202 -8.98 -14.39 1.24
N VAL A 203 -7.96 -13.94 0.52
CA VAL A 203 -8.05 -13.70 -0.93
C VAL A 203 -7.41 -14.82 -1.75
N HIS A 204 -7.00 -15.91 -1.10
CA HIS A 204 -6.34 -17.07 -1.70
C HIS A 204 -5.08 -16.71 -2.51
N LEU A 205 -4.32 -15.72 -2.03
CA LEU A 205 -3.03 -15.34 -2.58
C LEU A 205 -1.91 -15.97 -1.76
N SER A 206 -0.82 -16.33 -2.43
CA SER A 206 0.41 -16.76 -1.76
C SER A 206 1.41 -15.62 -1.79
N LEU A 207 1.76 -15.08 -0.62
CA LEU A 207 2.79 -14.05 -0.52
C LEU A 207 4.17 -14.69 -0.56
N SER A 208 5.11 -14.06 -1.28
CA SER A 208 6.48 -14.56 -1.32
C SER A 208 7.20 -14.29 0.01
N PRO A 209 8.11 -15.18 0.44
CA PRO A 209 8.91 -14.96 1.66
C PRO A 209 9.74 -13.66 1.61
N VAL A 210 10.13 -13.22 0.42
CA VAL A 210 10.86 -11.95 0.22
C VAL A 210 9.98 -10.76 0.58
N ARG A 211 8.72 -10.74 0.13
CA ARG A 211 7.78 -9.65 0.45
C ARG A 211 7.45 -9.63 1.94
N LEU A 212 7.20 -10.79 2.55
CA LEU A 212 6.97 -10.89 4.00
C LEU A 212 8.21 -10.48 4.82
N GLY A 213 9.42 -10.81 4.34
CA GLY A 213 10.68 -10.40 4.95
C GLY A 213 10.89 -8.88 4.90
N ALA A 214 10.53 -8.23 3.80
CA ALA A 214 10.61 -6.78 3.64
C ALA A 214 9.78 -6.03 4.69
N LEU A 215 8.57 -6.50 5.01
CA LEU A 215 7.74 -5.95 6.10
C LEU A 215 8.48 -5.98 7.45
N GLY A 216 9.28 -7.03 7.65
CA GLY A 216 10.06 -7.24 8.86
C GLY A 216 11.15 -6.24 9.14
N ASN A 217 11.77 -5.71 8.08
CA ASN A 217 12.96 -4.86 8.16
C ASN A 217 12.65 -3.38 7.89
N ARG A 218 11.38 -3.07 7.59
CA ARG A 218 10.90 -1.71 7.31
C ARG A 218 11.11 -0.73 8.47
N HIS A 219 11.02 -1.20 9.71
CA HIS A 219 11.14 -0.36 10.91
C HIS A 219 12.39 -0.65 11.73
N THR A 220 12.82 0.38 12.45
CA THR A 220 13.86 0.29 13.47
C THR A 220 13.50 -0.70 14.60
N GLN A 221 14.52 -1.34 15.17
CA GLN A 221 14.40 -2.14 16.40
C GLN A 221 14.48 -1.28 17.67
N ASN A 222 14.78 0.02 17.53
CA ASN A 222 14.79 1.00 18.62
C ASN A 222 13.38 1.58 18.82
N ALA A 223 12.73 1.20 19.92
CA ALA A 223 11.36 1.61 20.22
C ALA A 223 11.20 3.14 20.38
N GLU A 224 12.22 3.82 20.89
CA GLU A 224 12.21 5.27 21.08
C GLU A 224 12.36 6.00 19.73
N ALA A 225 13.24 5.52 18.85
CA ALA A 225 13.36 6.03 17.49
C ALA A 225 12.05 5.84 16.69
N TYR A 226 11.37 4.70 16.90
CA TYR A 226 10.06 4.45 16.30
C TYR A 226 8.99 5.41 16.82
N ASP A 227 8.92 5.65 18.14
CA ASP A 227 7.98 6.61 18.73
C ASP A 227 8.17 8.03 18.18
N LEU A 228 9.42 8.49 18.14
CA LEU A 228 9.80 9.80 17.59
C LEU A 228 9.41 9.88 16.11
N TYR A 229 9.63 8.82 15.33
CA TYR A 229 9.18 8.77 13.94
C TYR A 229 7.65 8.93 13.81
N LEU A 230 6.84 8.23 14.63
CA LEU A 230 5.39 8.38 14.60
C LEU A 230 4.93 9.80 14.98
N ARG A 231 5.59 10.44 15.96
CA ARG A 231 5.36 11.86 16.28
C ARG A 231 5.70 12.77 15.11
N GLY A 232 6.81 12.49 14.42
CA GLY A 232 7.21 13.20 13.22
C GLY A 232 6.14 13.13 12.13
N ARG A 233 5.62 11.92 11.82
CA ARG A 233 4.53 11.73 10.85
C ARG A 233 3.29 12.53 11.24
N PHE A 234 2.86 12.42 12.50
CA PHE A 234 1.71 13.15 13.02
C PHE A 234 1.79 14.68 12.83
N PHE A 235 2.96 15.28 13.06
CA PHE A 235 3.15 16.72 12.85
C PHE A 235 3.32 17.09 11.37
N TRP A 236 3.97 16.23 10.58
CA TRP A 236 4.13 16.43 9.15
C TRP A 236 2.78 16.44 8.44
N ASP A 237 1.87 15.54 8.80
CA ASP A 237 0.55 15.40 8.17
C ASP A 237 -0.33 16.64 8.32
N GLN A 238 -0.14 17.42 9.39
CA GLN A 238 -0.87 18.67 9.61
C GLN A 238 -0.41 19.76 8.64
N PHE A 239 0.84 19.69 8.17
CA PHE A 239 1.39 20.53 7.12
C PHE A 239 1.11 22.04 7.32
N THR A 240 1.57 22.57 8.46
CA THR A 240 1.44 24.00 8.82
C THR A 240 2.80 24.59 9.19
N PRO A 241 2.95 25.94 9.15
CA PRO A 241 4.17 26.62 9.62
C PRO A 241 4.61 26.25 11.04
N LEU A 242 3.66 25.91 11.92
CA LEU A 242 3.95 25.57 13.32
C LEU A 242 4.31 24.09 13.50
N THR A 243 3.87 23.21 12.60
CA THR A 243 4.00 21.76 12.76
C THR A 243 5.16 21.19 11.96
N THR A 244 5.48 21.77 10.80
CA THR A 244 6.62 21.33 9.97
C THR A 244 7.95 21.36 10.73
N PRO A 245 8.31 22.42 11.50
CA PRO A 245 9.53 22.42 12.30
C PRO A 245 9.59 21.31 13.36
N LYS A 246 8.45 21.02 14.02
CA LYS A 246 8.35 19.93 14.99
C LYS A 246 8.57 18.57 14.33
N ALA A 247 8.00 18.36 13.14
CA ALA A 247 8.24 17.14 12.39
C ALA A 247 9.73 16.92 12.10
N ILE A 248 10.44 17.97 11.66
CA ILE A 248 11.90 17.93 11.43
C ILE A 248 12.64 17.55 12.71
N GLU A 249 12.30 18.15 13.85
CA GLU A 249 12.91 17.84 15.15
C GLU A 249 12.74 16.37 15.54
N TYR A 250 11.50 15.86 15.47
CA TYR A 250 11.20 14.47 15.82
C TYR A 250 11.88 13.46 14.88
N PHE A 251 11.82 13.66 13.57
CA PHE A 251 12.51 12.78 12.63
C PHE A 251 14.03 12.84 12.80
N THR A 252 14.60 14.02 12.99
CA THR A 252 16.06 14.16 13.23
C THR A 252 16.47 13.44 14.50
N SER A 253 15.67 13.55 15.56
CA SER A 253 15.92 12.84 16.83
C SER A 253 15.83 11.33 16.65
N ALA A 254 14.88 10.84 15.86
CA ALA A 254 14.80 9.42 15.50
C ALA A 254 16.06 8.94 14.75
N THR A 255 16.57 9.72 13.79
CA THR A 255 17.81 9.38 13.07
C THR A 255 19.06 9.45 13.96
N ALA A 256 19.06 10.24 15.03
CA ALA A 256 20.16 10.26 15.98
C ALA A 256 20.20 9.00 16.85
N LEU A 257 19.03 8.42 17.16
CA LEU A 257 18.91 7.18 17.92
C LEU A 257 19.11 5.93 17.05
N ASP A 258 18.77 6.00 15.77
CA ASP A 258 19.04 4.95 14.79
C ASP A 258 19.46 5.59 13.44
N PRO A 259 20.77 5.70 13.19
CA PRO A 259 21.31 6.29 11.96
C PRO A 259 20.97 5.54 10.68
N ASP A 260 20.54 4.28 10.77
CA ASP A 260 20.17 3.44 9.62
C ASP A 260 18.65 3.37 9.42
N TYR A 261 17.86 4.15 10.18
CA TYR A 261 16.41 4.13 10.06
C TYR A 261 15.91 4.92 8.83
N ALA A 262 15.75 4.21 7.70
CA ALA A 262 15.40 4.78 6.39
C ALA A 262 14.14 5.66 6.39
N LEU A 263 13.07 5.26 7.10
CA LEU A 263 11.82 6.02 7.17
C LEU A 263 11.97 7.34 7.94
N ALA A 264 12.80 7.39 8.98
CA ALA A 264 13.09 8.64 9.68
C ALA A 264 13.86 9.61 8.78
N TRP A 265 14.85 9.12 8.03
CA TRP A 265 15.55 9.92 7.02
C TRP A 265 14.62 10.42 5.90
N SER A 266 13.68 9.59 5.46
CA SER A 266 12.63 9.98 4.50
C SER A 266 11.77 11.12 5.06
N GLY A 267 11.33 11.00 6.32
CA GLY A 267 10.60 12.06 7.02
C GLY A 267 11.38 13.37 7.14
N VAL A 268 12.68 13.32 7.44
CA VAL A 268 13.54 14.53 7.44
C VAL A 268 13.54 15.18 6.05
N ALA A 269 13.77 14.39 4.99
CA ALA A 269 13.79 14.90 3.62
C ALA A 269 12.45 15.53 3.21
N ASP A 270 11.34 14.83 3.47
CA ASP A 270 9.99 15.30 3.15
C ASP A 270 9.65 16.59 3.88
N ALA A 271 9.93 16.67 5.19
CA ALA A 271 9.64 17.85 5.99
C ALA A 271 10.48 19.06 5.54
N LEU A 272 11.76 18.85 5.22
CA LEU A 272 12.63 19.91 4.68
C LEU A 272 12.15 20.41 3.31
N CYS A 273 11.77 19.51 2.41
CA CYS A 273 11.26 19.89 1.09
C CYS A 273 9.87 20.57 1.15
N SER A 274 9.09 20.27 2.18
CA SER A 274 7.77 20.85 2.44
C SER A 274 7.83 22.26 3.03
N SER A 275 8.91 22.58 3.76
CA SER A 275 9.03 23.81 4.55
C SER A 275 9.01 25.13 3.74
N PRO A 276 9.58 25.22 2.51
CA PRO A 276 9.41 26.40 1.68
C PRO A 276 7.97 26.64 1.22
N VAL A 277 7.16 25.58 1.10
CA VAL A 277 5.75 25.67 0.68
C VAL A 277 4.89 26.30 1.78
N THR A 278 5.22 26.06 3.05
CA THR A 278 4.57 26.70 4.20
C THR A 278 5.15 28.08 4.54
N GLY A 279 6.21 28.51 3.86
CA GLY A 279 6.79 29.86 4.01
C GLY A 279 7.76 30.02 5.18
N ASP A 280 8.28 28.92 5.73
CA ASP A 280 9.04 28.94 6.99
C ASP A 280 10.51 29.34 6.83
N VAL A 281 11.12 29.05 5.66
CA VAL A 281 12.56 29.20 5.43
C VAL A 281 12.88 29.28 3.94
N PRO A 282 13.92 30.04 3.52
CA PRO A 282 14.39 30.05 2.14
C PRO A 282 14.87 28.67 1.69
N ALA A 283 14.48 28.24 0.49
CA ALA A 283 14.75 26.89 -0.02
C ALA A 283 16.25 26.59 -0.12
N GLU A 284 17.06 27.59 -0.47
CA GLU A 284 18.52 27.49 -0.61
C GLU A 284 19.20 27.11 0.71
N SER A 285 18.64 27.52 1.84
CA SER A 285 19.17 27.19 3.17
C SER A 285 18.98 25.73 3.56
N LEU A 286 18.07 25.02 2.88
CA LEU A 286 17.69 23.65 3.20
C LEU A 286 18.28 22.62 2.23
N LEU A 287 18.77 23.06 1.06
CA LEU A 287 19.18 22.21 -0.06
C LEU A 287 20.10 21.06 0.36
N GLU A 288 21.24 21.37 0.99
CA GLU A 288 22.24 20.35 1.36
C GLU A 288 21.73 19.39 2.45
N ARG A 289 20.92 19.88 3.39
CA ARG A 289 20.33 19.04 4.43
C ARG A 289 19.29 18.08 3.84
N ALA A 290 18.42 18.58 2.97
CA ALA A 290 17.41 17.77 2.28
C ALA A 290 18.06 16.73 1.36
N LYS A 291 19.09 17.13 0.60
CA LYS A 291 19.89 16.23 -0.25
C LYS A 291 20.51 15.10 0.55
N THR A 292 21.14 15.44 1.67
CA THR A 292 21.79 14.47 2.56
C THR A 292 20.76 13.50 3.12
N ALA A 293 19.63 13.99 3.63
CA ALA A 293 18.57 13.15 4.18
C ALA A 293 17.98 12.20 3.13
N ALA A 294 17.65 12.72 1.93
CA ALA A 294 17.12 11.93 0.83
C ALA A 294 18.10 10.84 0.37
N ALA A 295 19.39 11.17 0.22
CA ALA A 295 20.42 10.21 -0.15
C ALA A 295 20.63 9.14 0.95
N HIS A 296 20.57 9.53 2.21
CA HIS A 296 20.64 8.60 3.35
C HIS A 296 19.45 7.65 3.37
N ALA A 297 18.22 8.11 3.16
CA ALA A 297 17.03 7.26 3.13
C ALA A 297 17.18 6.13 2.09
N ILE A 298 17.60 6.47 0.86
CA ILE A 298 17.87 5.49 -0.21
C ILE A 298 19.01 4.54 0.16
N ARG A 299 20.08 5.05 0.76
CA ARG A 299 21.23 4.23 1.17
C ARG A 299 20.85 3.20 2.23
N CYS A 300 19.98 3.60 3.18
CA CYS A 300 19.52 2.72 4.25
C CYS A 300 18.56 1.66 3.70
N ASP A 301 17.55 2.06 2.94
CA ASP A 301 16.65 1.12 2.27
C ASP A 301 16.00 1.72 1.02
N ALA A 302 16.50 1.30 -0.15
CA ALA A 302 15.97 1.69 -1.44
C ALA A 302 14.71 0.90 -1.87
N SER A 303 14.33 -0.13 -1.10
CA SER A 303 13.17 -0.98 -1.40
C SER A 303 11.84 -0.38 -0.91
N LEU A 304 11.91 0.66 -0.08
CA LEU A 304 10.74 1.37 0.45
C LEU A 304 10.22 2.43 -0.54
N ALA A 305 8.90 2.43 -0.74
CA ALA A 305 8.23 3.42 -1.57
C ALA A 305 8.43 4.85 -1.04
N GLU A 306 8.48 5.00 0.28
CA GLU A 306 8.75 6.27 0.96
C GLU A 306 10.15 6.79 0.63
N SER A 307 11.20 5.97 0.80
CA SER A 307 12.58 6.37 0.48
C SER A 307 12.72 6.84 -0.97
N GLN A 308 12.14 6.08 -1.91
CA GLN A 308 12.12 6.46 -3.33
C GLN A 308 11.34 7.75 -3.57
N THR A 309 10.19 7.92 -2.93
CA THR A 309 9.36 9.12 -3.09
C THR A 309 10.01 10.35 -2.50
N SER A 310 10.60 10.26 -1.31
CA SER A 310 11.32 11.36 -0.66
C SER A 310 12.54 11.79 -1.48
N PHE A 311 13.27 10.83 -2.06
CA PHE A 311 14.34 11.13 -3.00
C PHE A 311 13.81 11.84 -4.26
N GLY A 312 12.73 11.33 -4.85
CA GLY A 312 12.10 11.98 -5.99
C GLY A 312 11.57 13.39 -5.66
N PHE A 313 10.99 13.57 -4.48
CA PHE A 313 10.47 14.83 -3.95
C PHE A 313 11.55 15.88 -3.80
N PHE A 314 12.68 15.50 -3.19
CA PHE A 314 13.88 16.33 -3.18
C PHE A 314 14.36 16.68 -4.59
N SER A 315 14.56 15.67 -5.44
CA SER A 315 15.11 15.85 -6.80
C SER A 315 14.22 16.74 -7.66
N PHE A 316 12.90 16.70 -7.49
CA PHE A 316 11.98 17.60 -8.19
C PHE A 316 12.01 19.03 -7.63
N TRP A 317 11.77 19.21 -6.33
CA TRP A 317 11.51 20.54 -5.75
C TRP A 317 12.77 21.36 -5.51
N LEU A 318 13.82 20.74 -4.97
CA LEU A 318 15.03 21.43 -4.55
C LEU A 318 16.24 21.09 -5.42
N GLY A 319 16.30 19.87 -5.95
CA GLY A 319 17.40 19.39 -6.78
C GLY A 319 17.28 19.74 -8.27
N TRP A 320 16.08 20.04 -8.76
CA TRP A 320 15.76 20.34 -10.15
C TRP A 320 16.19 19.24 -11.15
N ASP A 321 16.36 18.01 -10.67
CA ASP A 321 16.65 16.81 -11.46
C ASP A 321 15.35 16.01 -11.69
N TRP A 322 14.65 16.38 -12.75
CA TRP A 322 13.35 15.77 -13.08
C TRP A 322 13.49 14.34 -13.62
N VAL A 323 14.65 13.99 -14.18
CA VAL A 323 14.88 12.65 -14.74
C VAL A 323 15.02 11.64 -13.61
N GLU A 324 15.87 11.92 -12.62
CA GLU A 324 16.01 11.04 -11.46
C GLU A 324 14.75 11.08 -10.58
N SER A 325 14.04 12.21 -10.52
CA SER A 325 12.76 12.31 -9.82
C SER A 325 11.69 11.37 -10.41
N GLU A 326 11.47 11.41 -11.72
CA GLU A 326 10.48 10.52 -12.37
C GLU A 326 10.82 9.04 -12.14
N LYS A 327 12.09 8.68 -12.30
CA LYS A 327 12.58 7.32 -12.08
C LYS A 327 12.33 6.86 -10.65
N ALA A 328 12.55 7.73 -9.67
CA ALA A 328 12.31 7.44 -8.26
C ALA A 328 10.82 7.25 -7.99
N TYR A 329 9.94 8.13 -8.47
CA TYR A 329 8.49 7.95 -8.31
C TYR A 329 7.97 6.68 -8.97
N ARG A 330 8.43 6.34 -10.19
CA ARG A 330 8.04 5.09 -10.85
C ARG A 330 8.50 3.86 -10.08
N LYS A 331 9.69 3.89 -9.45
CA LYS A 331 10.14 2.82 -8.56
C LYS A 331 9.28 2.71 -7.31
N ALA A 332 8.95 3.84 -6.67
CA ALA A 332 8.06 3.87 -5.52
C ALA A 332 6.71 3.23 -5.85
N LEU A 333 6.14 3.55 -7.00
CA LEU A 333 4.86 3.00 -7.45
C LEU A 333 4.91 1.53 -7.88
N ALA A 334 6.09 1.02 -8.22
CA ALA A 334 6.29 -0.42 -8.42
C ALA A 334 6.38 -1.18 -7.08
N GLN A 335 6.77 -0.51 -6.00
CA GLN A 335 6.85 -1.06 -4.65
C GLN A 335 5.49 -0.97 -3.92
N ASP A 336 4.83 0.18 -4.03
CA ASP A 336 3.49 0.44 -3.52
C ASP A 336 2.65 1.18 -4.58
N GLY A 337 1.83 0.42 -5.31
CA GLY A 337 0.93 0.96 -6.33
C GLY A 337 -0.20 1.83 -5.76
N SER A 338 -0.38 1.82 -4.44
CA SER A 338 -1.36 2.61 -3.69
C SER A 338 -0.72 3.78 -2.94
N TYR A 339 0.55 4.13 -3.20
CA TYR A 339 1.15 5.25 -2.52
C TYR A 339 0.70 6.59 -3.13
N ALA A 340 -0.35 7.19 -2.56
CA ALA A 340 -1.00 8.40 -3.09
C ALA A 340 -0.02 9.57 -3.29
N PHE A 341 0.96 9.72 -2.38
CA PHE A 341 1.94 10.80 -2.46
C PHE A 341 2.82 10.69 -3.71
N ALA A 342 3.27 9.48 -4.06
CA ALA A 342 4.05 9.25 -5.27
C ALA A 342 3.25 9.52 -6.56
N HIS A 343 1.99 9.08 -6.62
CA HIS A 343 1.10 9.39 -7.76
C HIS A 343 0.89 10.89 -7.94
N ARG A 344 0.63 11.61 -6.84
CA ARG A 344 0.49 13.07 -6.83
C ARG A 344 1.74 13.75 -7.37
N MET A 345 2.91 13.38 -6.84
CA MET A 345 4.17 14.02 -7.22
C MET A 345 4.59 13.70 -8.66
N LEU A 346 4.42 12.46 -9.10
CA LEU A 346 4.62 12.08 -10.50
C LEU A 346 3.71 12.89 -11.43
N GLY A 347 2.45 13.05 -11.04
CA GLY A 347 1.49 13.86 -11.77
C GLY A 347 1.92 15.31 -11.98
N ILE A 348 2.37 15.97 -10.91
CA ILE A 348 2.90 17.34 -10.95
C ILE A 348 4.10 17.41 -11.90
N LEU A 349 5.09 16.52 -11.71
CA LEU A 349 6.29 16.47 -12.53
C LEU A 349 5.98 16.29 -14.03
N LEU A 350 5.05 15.39 -14.37
CA LEU A 350 4.63 15.16 -15.75
C LEU A 350 3.90 16.38 -16.33
N SER A 351 3.13 17.10 -15.50
CA SER A 351 2.46 18.34 -15.91
C SER A 351 3.48 19.42 -16.29
N HIS A 352 4.57 19.56 -15.53
CA HIS A 352 5.67 20.49 -15.86
C HIS A 352 6.39 20.13 -17.17
N GLN A 353 6.33 18.87 -17.59
CA GLN A 353 6.86 18.40 -18.88
C GLN A 353 5.81 18.38 -20.00
N CYS A 354 4.60 18.91 -19.77
CA CYS A 354 3.48 18.89 -20.70
C CYS A 354 3.06 17.48 -21.19
N ARG A 355 3.30 16.44 -20.39
CA ARG A 355 2.93 15.04 -20.70
C ARG A 355 1.49 14.74 -20.28
N HIS A 356 0.55 15.47 -20.88
CA HIS A 356 -0.85 15.57 -20.46
C HIS A 356 -1.56 14.23 -20.22
N GLN A 357 -1.35 13.22 -21.08
CA GLN A 357 -2.00 11.92 -20.94
C GLN A 357 -1.50 11.16 -19.71
N GLU A 358 -0.19 11.14 -19.48
CA GLU A 358 0.40 10.49 -18.31
C GLU A 358 0.09 11.25 -17.03
N THR A 359 0.08 12.58 -17.10
CA THR A 359 -0.42 13.46 -16.03
C THR A 359 -1.84 13.05 -15.63
N ALA A 360 -2.80 13.03 -16.57
CA ALA A 360 -4.18 12.70 -16.27
C ALA A 360 -4.33 11.33 -15.55
N ALA A 361 -3.56 10.33 -15.98
CA ALA A 361 -3.53 9.01 -15.36
C ALA A 361 -2.99 9.03 -13.92
N ALA A 362 -1.85 9.68 -13.68
CA ALA A 362 -1.22 9.75 -12.36
C ALA A 362 -2.11 10.47 -11.33
N ILE A 363 -2.70 11.62 -11.70
CA ILE A 363 -3.55 12.40 -10.79
C ILE A 363 -4.91 11.71 -10.57
N LEU A 364 -5.46 11.05 -11.58
CA LEU A 364 -6.63 10.19 -11.37
C LEU A 364 -6.32 9.12 -10.31
N ARG A 365 -5.18 8.46 -10.43
CA ARG A 365 -4.81 7.39 -9.49
C ARG A 365 -4.60 7.92 -8.07
N ALA A 366 -3.97 9.08 -7.89
CA ALA A 366 -3.85 9.74 -6.59
C ALA A 366 -5.22 9.96 -5.91
N ARG A 367 -6.23 10.40 -6.68
CA ARG A 367 -7.60 10.63 -6.20
C ARG A 367 -8.41 9.35 -6.01
N GLU A 368 -8.13 8.28 -6.73
CA GLU A 368 -8.80 7.00 -6.49
C GLU A 368 -8.28 6.32 -5.22
N VAL A 369 -6.97 6.42 -4.99
CA VAL A 369 -6.32 5.87 -3.80
C VAL A 369 -6.72 6.66 -2.55
N ASP A 370 -6.71 7.98 -2.60
CA ASP A 370 -7.03 8.83 -1.45
C ASP A 370 -8.08 9.91 -1.84
N PRO A 371 -9.36 9.52 -2.00
CA PRO A 371 -10.41 10.36 -2.58
C PRO A 371 -10.85 11.58 -1.76
N LEU A 372 -10.72 11.53 -0.43
CA LEU A 372 -11.04 12.64 0.47
C LEU A 372 -9.79 13.45 0.87
N ASN A 373 -8.72 13.38 0.08
CA ASN A 373 -7.55 14.22 0.29
C ASN A 373 -7.72 15.56 -0.46
N ALA A 374 -7.92 16.65 0.28
CA ALA A 374 -8.12 17.98 -0.27
C ALA A 374 -6.94 18.43 -1.15
N MET A 375 -5.69 18.06 -0.79
CA MET A 375 -4.54 18.39 -1.60
C MET A 375 -4.53 17.67 -2.95
N ASN A 376 -4.92 16.39 -3.00
CA ASN A 376 -5.04 15.68 -4.29
C ASN A 376 -6.02 16.41 -5.23
N ARG A 377 -7.12 16.96 -4.70
CA ARG A 377 -8.07 17.77 -5.48
C ARG A 377 -7.51 19.13 -5.86
N ALA A 378 -6.92 19.86 -4.92
CA ALA A 378 -6.37 21.19 -5.17
C ALA A 378 -5.27 21.16 -6.24
N LEU A 379 -4.35 20.19 -6.19
CA LEU A 379 -3.32 20.07 -7.22
C LEU A 379 -3.87 19.57 -8.55
N SER A 380 -4.96 18.78 -8.56
CA SER A 380 -5.68 18.47 -9.80
C SER A 380 -6.22 19.74 -10.47
N ALA A 381 -6.67 20.71 -9.68
CA ALA A 381 -7.15 22.00 -10.20
C ALA A 381 -6.03 22.79 -10.87
N GLN A 382 -4.87 22.92 -10.21
CA GLN A 382 -3.70 23.60 -10.78
C GLN A 382 -3.20 22.94 -12.07
N ILE A 383 -3.18 21.61 -12.10
CA ILE A 383 -2.77 20.83 -13.26
C ILE A 383 -3.77 20.99 -14.42
N ALA A 384 -5.07 20.96 -14.15
CA ALA A 384 -6.10 21.23 -15.16
C ALA A 384 -5.97 22.66 -15.72
N PHE A 385 -5.72 23.64 -14.85
CA PHE A 385 -5.48 25.03 -15.26
C PHE A 385 -4.24 25.15 -16.17
N ALA A 386 -3.12 24.53 -15.78
CA ALA A 386 -1.91 24.47 -16.59
C ALA A 386 -2.13 23.76 -17.95
N GLY A 387 -2.99 22.73 -17.95
CA GLY A 387 -3.45 22.01 -19.14
C GLY A 387 -4.48 22.75 -19.98
N ARG A 388 -4.86 23.99 -19.63
CA ARG A 388 -5.88 24.81 -20.31
C ARG A 388 -7.30 24.22 -20.28
N ASP A 389 -7.62 23.49 -19.22
CA ASP A 389 -8.96 22.99 -18.91
C ASP A 389 -9.55 23.73 -17.69
N PRO A 390 -10.14 24.93 -17.90
CA PRO A 390 -10.66 25.75 -16.81
C PRO A 390 -11.92 25.15 -16.15
N GLU A 391 -12.70 24.35 -16.86
CA GLU A 391 -13.90 23.71 -16.30
C GLU A 391 -13.51 22.67 -15.26
N ALA A 392 -12.57 21.77 -15.60
CA ALA A 392 -12.04 20.80 -14.66
C ALA A 392 -11.29 21.49 -13.50
N ALA A 393 -10.56 22.58 -13.77
CA ALA A 393 -9.88 23.34 -12.73
C ALA A 393 -10.86 23.86 -11.66
N ILE A 394 -11.93 24.54 -12.07
CA ILE A 394 -12.96 25.06 -11.17
C ILE A 394 -13.66 23.93 -10.41
N GLN A 395 -13.96 22.82 -11.10
CA GLN A 395 -14.57 21.66 -10.46
C GLN A 395 -13.68 21.12 -9.34
N PHE A 396 -12.41 20.85 -9.60
CA PHE A 396 -11.50 20.27 -8.61
C PHE A 396 -11.19 21.23 -7.46
N ALA A 397 -11.11 22.54 -7.71
CA ALA A 397 -10.96 23.53 -6.64
C ALA A 397 -12.18 23.53 -5.70
N ARG A 398 -13.41 23.50 -6.24
CA ARG A 398 -14.63 23.39 -5.44
C ARG A 398 -14.69 22.10 -4.62
N GLU A 399 -14.32 20.98 -5.23
CA GLU A 399 -14.24 19.69 -4.53
C GLU A 399 -13.22 19.72 -3.38
N ALA A 400 -12.07 20.37 -3.57
CA ALA A 400 -11.07 20.55 -2.52
C ALA A 400 -11.64 21.33 -1.32
N ILE A 401 -12.32 22.44 -1.57
CA ILE A 401 -12.96 23.28 -0.53
C ILE A 401 -14.10 22.55 0.17
N VAL A 402 -14.84 21.68 -0.53
CA VAL A 402 -15.89 20.84 0.10
C VAL A 402 -15.28 19.82 1.05
N ILE A 403 -14.12 19.25 0.71
CA ILE A 403 -13.42 18.29 1.56
C ILE A 403 -12.82 18.99 2.78
N ASP A 404 -12.12 20.10 2.57
CA ASP A 404 -11.50 20.89 3.62
C ASP A 404 -11.61 22.40 3.30
N PRO A 405 -12.56 23.11 3.91
CA PRO A 405 -12.76 24.53 3.68
C PRO A 405 -11.59 25.41 4.14
N GLU A 406 -10.79 24.94 5.10
CA GLU A 406 -9.65 25.70 5.66
C GLU A 406 -8.35 25.42 4.89
N PHE A 407 -8.36 24.49 3.95
CA PHE A 407 -7.19 24.11 3.17
C PHE A 407 -6.78 25.18 2.15
N TRP A 408 -5.80 26.00 2.52
CA TRP A 408 -5.38 27.21 1.80
C TRP A 408 -5.00 26.99 0.32
N ILE A 409 -4.40 25.85 -0.05
CA ILE A 409 -4.02 25.55 -1.45
C ILE A 409 -5.27 25.37 -2.34
N GLY A 410 -6.41 24.99 -1.76
CA GLY A 410 -7.68 24.81 -2.47
C GLY A 410 -8.35 26.12 -2.91
N HIS A 411 -7.93 27.27 -2.37
CA HIS A 411 -8.48 28.60 -2.68
C HIS A 411 -7.75 29.31 -3.84
N PHE A 412 -7.09 28.53 -4.71
CA PHE A 412 -6.37 29.00 -5.89
C PHE A 412 -7.30 29.65 -6.94
#